data_AF-A0NP63-F1
#
_entry.id   AF-A0NP63-F1
#
_cell.length_a   1.000
_cell.length_b   1.000
_cell.length_c   1.000
_cell.angle_alpha   90.00
_cell.angle_beta   90.00
_cell.angle_gamma   90.00
#
_symmetry.space_group_name_H-M   'P 1'
#
loop_
_entity.id
_entity.type
_entity.pdbx_description
1 polymer ?
#
loop_
_entity_poly.entity_id
_entity_poly.type
_entity_poly.pdbx_seq_one_letter_code
_entity_poly.pdbx_strand_id
1 'polypeptide(L)'
;MFFRKKKQLPVVRNGAKEEFTLFSATDDTHSPKWWPDTSFLVHALSDGDFSTLRGAIQLMDDEHEPVFLTGPGSVTNELYARLEHLGYMSVTEKPLPDELQGHLVERGLTDYGREHIADFVIAQRIQMEELEGNREPLEDFCTKFDNLREHHTGFPLEALHTFRMFFSDPRYDFDLDQSSNYLFRLYKMFGIVEISDEGVARASRFGSMNVPFLFDLLLKERGATVRH
;
A
#
# COMPACT_ATOMS: atom_id res chain seq x y z
N MET A 1 -5.80 -28.43 22.38
CA MET A 1 -6.93 -27.52 22.13
C MET A 1 -6.39 -26.11 22.16
N PHE A 2 -5.99 -25.57 21.01
CA PHE A 2 -5.41 -24.22 20.93
C PHE A 2 -6.55 -23.20 21.00
N PHE A 3 -6.61 -22.44 22.09
CA PHE A 3 -7.43 -21.24 22.15
C PHE A 3 -6.80 -20.22 21.19
N ARG A 4 -7.36 -20.09 19.97
CA ARG A 4 -7.18 -18.87 19.17
C ARG A 4 -7.67 -17.71 20.04
N LYS A 5 -6.75 -16.87 20.53
CA LYS A 5 -7.13 -15.59 21.15
C LYS A 5 -8.10 -14.91 20.18
N LYS A 6 -9.28 -14.50 20.67
CA LYS A 6 -10.17 -13.63 19.90
C LYS A 6 -9.35 -12.41 19.50
N LYS A 7 -9.10 -12.25 18.20
CA LYS A 7 -8.48 -11.04 17.64
C LYS A 7 -9.26 -9.84 18.19
N GLN A 8 -8.60 -8.96 18.95
CA GLN A 8 -9.16 -7.65 19.23
C GLN A 8 -9.01 -6.87 17.93
N LEU A 9 -10.15 -6.69 17.26
CA LEU A 9 -10.21 -5.94 16.02
C LEU A 9 -10.26 -4.46 16.39
N PRO A 10 -9.40 -3.59 15.81
CA PRO A 10 -9.50 -2.16 16.05
C PRO A 10 -10.87 -1.66 15.60
N VAL A 11 -11.58 -0.96 16.49
CA VAL A 11 -12.77 -0.20 16.12
C VAL A 11 -12.32 1.23 15.84
N VAL A 12 -12.54 1.68 14.61
CA VAL A 12 -12.20 3.03 14.14
C VAL A 12 -13.46 3.78 13.73
N ARG A 13 -13.40 5.11 13.66
CA ARG A 13 -14.53 5.94 13.22
C ARG A 13 -14.24 6.67 11.92
N ASN A 14 -15.18 6.66 10.97
CA ASN A 14 -15.08 7.47 9.75
C ASN A 14 -15.49 8.94 9.99
N GLY A 15 -15.43 9.78 8.94
CA GLY A 15 -15.87 11.17 8.99
C GLY A 15 -17.35 11.37 9.35
N ALA A 16 -18.19 10.35 9.23
CA ALA A 16 -19.60 10.35 9.65
C ALA A 16 -19.82 9.86 11.10
N LYS A 17 -18.74 9.57 11.84
CA LYS A 17 -18.73 8.98 13.20
C LYS A 17 -19.28 7.54 13.29
N GLU A 18 -19.41 6.86 12.16
CA GLU A 18 -19.80 5.45 12.13
C GLU A 18 -18.61 4.58 12.56
N GLU A 19 -18.90 3.54 13.33
CA GLU A 19 -17.87 2.61 13.82
C GLU A 19 -17.61 1.50 12.80
N PHE A 20 -16.35 1.37 12.40
CA PHE A 20 -15.85 0.32 11.53
C PHE A 20 -14.94 -0.59 12.34
N THR A 21 -15.17 -1.89 12.21
CA THR A 21 -14.22 -2.87 12.72
C THR A 21 -13.22 -3.18 11.62
N LEU A 22 -11.94 -2.90 11.86
CA LEU A 22 -10.88 -3.27 10.94
C LEU A 22 -10.58 -4.75 11.10
N PHE A 23 -10.97 -5.53 10.11
CA PHE A 23 -10.71 -6.96 10.07
C PHE A 23 -9.35 -7.22 9.45
N SER A 24 -8.27 -7.06 10.23
CA SER A 24 -6.97 -7.48 9.72
C SER A 24 -6.82 -8.98 9.69
N ALA A 25 -6.58 -9.53 8.50
CA ALA A 25 -6.39 -10.97 8.27
C ALA A 25 -5.14 -11.49 9.01
N THR A 26 -4.16 -10.62 9.24
CA THR A 26 -2.89 -10.88 9.92
C THR A 26 -2.56 -9.77 10.92
N ASP A 27 -1.82 -10.10 11.98
CA ASP A 27 -1.21 -9.11 12.90
C ASP A 27 0.25 -8.78 12.48
N ASP A 28 0.76 -9.51 11.49
CA ASP A 28 2.07 -9.28 10.90
C ASP A 28 1.98 -8.16 9.85
N THR A 29 2.43 -6.97 10.22
CA THR A 29 2.50 -5.78 9.35
C THR A 29 3.51 -5.94 8.20
N HIS A 30 4.30 -7.00 8.19
CA HIS A 30 5.22 -7.40 7.12
C HIS A 30 4.62 -8.47 6.20
N SER A 31 3.37 -8.87 6.40
CA SER A 31 2.72 -9.80 5.48
C SER A 31 1.97 -9.04 4.39
N PRO A 32 2.06 -9.47 3.11
CA PRO A 32 1.19 -8.99 2.04
C PRO A 32 -0.30 -9.07 2.39
N LYS A 33 -0.69 -9.97 3.31
CA LYS A 33 -2.07 -10.11 3.79
C LYS A 33 -2.57 -8.90 4.61
N TRP A 34 -1.69 -7.96 4.93
CA TRP A 34 -2.04 -6.69 5.55
C TRP A 34 -2.50 -5.64 4.52
N TRP A 35 -2.26 -5.90 3.24
CA TRP A 35 -2.57 -5.02 2.13
C TRP A 35 -4.08 -4.81 1.88
N PRO A 36 -4.94 -5.85 1.88
CA PRO A 36 -6.36 -5.67 1.56
C PRO A 36 -7.08 -4.65 2.46
N ASP A 37 -6.71 -4.60 3.74
CA ASP A 37 -7.25 -3.62 4.68
C ASP A 37 -6.75 -2.20 4.41
N THR A 38 -5.48 -2.08 4.00
CA THR A 38 -4.87 -0.79 3.68
C THR A 38 -5.55 -0.17 2.46
N SER A 39 -5.83 -0.98 1.43
CA SER A 39 -6.63 -0.57 0.27
C SER A 39 -8.07 -0.25 0.66
N PHE A 40 -8.70 -1.07 1.51
CA PHE A 40 -10.05 -0.81 1.99
C PHE A 40 -10.17 0.49 2.80
N LEU A 41 -9.16 0.84 3.59
CA LEU A 41 -9.14 2.10 4.34
C LEU A 41 -9.21 3.33 3.43
N VAL A 42 -8.59 3.29 2.24
CA VAL A 42 -8.70 4.36 1.24
C VAL A 42 -10.13 4.47 0.70
N HIS A 43 -10.79 3.34 0.48
CA HIS A 43 -12.20 3.32 0.05
C HIS A 43 -13.16 3.80 1.15
N ALA A 44 -12.85 3.48 2.41
CA ALA A 44 -13.65 3.84 3.58
C ALA A 44 -13.51 5.31 4.01
N LEU A 45 -12.60 6.08 3.38
CA LEU A 45 -12.55 7.52 3.57
C LEU A 45 -13.87 8.16 3.11
N SER A 46 -14.33 9.16 3.85
CA SER A 46 -15.43 10.00 3.36
C SER A 46 -14.98 10.77 2.12
N ASP A 47 -15.92 11.16 1.25
CA ASP A 47 -15.59 11.97 0.07
C ASP A 47 -14.85 13.27 0.44
N GLY A 48 -15.17 13.86 1.60
CA GLY A 48 -14.50 15.03 2.14
C GLY A 48 -13.05 14.74 2.56
N ASP A 49 -12.82 13.64 3.27
CA ASP A 49 -11.46 13.23 3.69
C ASP A 49 -10.59 12.88 2.48
N PHE A 50 -11.17 12.16 1.51
CA PHE A 50 -10.48 11.81 0.28
C PHE A 50 -10.15 13.05 -0.56
N SER A 51 -11.11 13.97 -0.71
CA SER A 51 -10.88 15.25 -1.40
C SER A 51 -9.80 16.08 -0.71
N THR A 52 -9.78 16.09 0.62
CA THR A 52 -8.74 16.78 1.41
C THR A 52 -7.37 16.14 1.20
N LEU A 53 -7.27 14.81 1.27
CA LEU A 53 -6.04 14.07 0.99
C LEU A 53 -5.53 14.35 -0.42
N ARG A 54 -6.40 14.27 -1.42
CA ARG A 54 -6.05 14.55 -2.82
C ARG A 54 -5.64 16.00 -3.02
N GLY A 55 -6.35 16.95 -2.40
CA GLY A 55 -6.00 18.37 -2.44
C GLY A 55 -4.62 18.63 -1.83
N ALA A 56 -4.33 18.02 -0.68
CA ALA A 56 -3.02 18.11 -0.04
C ALA A 56 -1.89 17.53 -0.93
N ILE A 57 -2.13 16.41 -1.59
CA ILE A 57 -1.19 15.80 -2.55
C ILE A 57 -1.01 16.71 -3.78
N GLN A 58 -2.07 17.33 -4.29
CA GLN A 58 -1.99 18.19 -5.49
C GLN A 58 -1.37 19.57 -5.22
N LEU A 59 -1.44 20.04 -3.98
CA LEU A 59 -0.84 21.30 -3.54
C LEU A 59 0.61 21.14 -3.09
N MET A 60 1.20 19.95 -3.20
CA MET A 60 2.62 19.75 -2.97
C MET A 60 3.41 20.55 -4.01
N ASP A 61 4.06 21.61 -3.54
CA ASP A 61 5.09 22.34 -4.27
C ASP A 61 6.34 22.46 -3.40
N ASP A 62 7.45 22.95 -3.96
CA ASP A 62 8.71 23.11 -3.25
C ASP A 62 8.62 24.13 -2.08
N GLU A 63 7.52 24.88 -1.97
CA GLU A 63 7.33 25.96 -0.98
C GLU A 63 6.39 25.57 0.18
N HIS A 64 5.50 24.59 0.00
CA HIS A 64 4.49 24.19 0.97
C HIS A 64 4.45 22.67 1.20
N GLU A 65 4.97 22.23 2.35
CA GLU A 65 4.83 20.84 2.77
C GLU A 65 3.47 20.61 3.45
N PRO A 66 2.60 19.74 2.92
CA PRO A 66 1.35 19.42 3.58
C PRO A 66 1.61 18.65 4.87
N VAL A 67 0.92 19.08 5.93
CA VAL A 67 0.94 18.42 7.23
C VAL A 67 -0.44 17.83 7.49
N PHE A 68 -0.47 16.59 7.96
CA PHE A 68 -1.68 15.82 8.17
C PHE A 68 -1.94 15.66 9.68
N LEU A 69 -3.03 16.28 10.14
CA LEU A 69 -3.46 16.22 11.54
C LEU A 69 -4.68 15.32 11.68
N THR A 70 -4.56 14.27 12.49
CA THR A 70 -5.66 13.32 12.70
C THR A 70 -5.86 13.01 14.18
N GLY A 71 -7.12 12.85 14.59
CA GLY A 71 -7.45 12.38 15.94
C GLY A 71 -7.12 10.88 16.12
N PRO A 72 -6.59 10.47 17.28
CA PRO A 72 -6.39 9.05 17.60
C PRO A 72 -7.68 8.25 17.46
N GLY A 73 -7.62 7.10 16.78
CA GLY A 73 -8.76 6.19 16.58
C GLY A 73 -9.69 6.52 15.40
N SER A 74 -9.35 7.51 14.58
CA SER A 74 -10.03 7.74 13.29
C SER A 74 -9.55 6.77 12.20
N VAL A 75 -10.41 6.47 11.21
CA VAL A 75 -10.05 5.73 9.98
C VAL A 75 -8.86 6.40 9.29
N THR A 76 -8.86 7.72 9.21
CA THR A 76 -7.79 8.51 8.60
C THR A 76 -6.46 8.36 9.36
N ASN A 77 -6.49 8.37 10.70
CA ASN A 77 -5.27 8.13 11.48
C ASN A 77 -4.72 6.72 11.28
N GLU A 78 -5.59 5.71 11.21
CA GLU A 78 -5.15 4.35 10.90
C GLU A 78 -4.49 4.32 9.52
N LEU A 79 -5.14 4.83 8.47
CA LEU A 79 -4.57 4.88 7.12
C LEU A 79 -3.19 5.55 7.12
N TYR A 80 -3.05 6.70 7.78
CA TYR A 80 -1.76 7.40 7.83
C TYR A 80 -0.70 6.66 8.65
N ALA A 81 -1.08 5.93 9.70
CA ALA A 81 -0.16 5.04 10.40
C ALA A 81 0.34 3.90 9.49
N ARG A 82 -0.50 3.41 8.57
CA ARG A 82 -0.09 2.41 7.59
C ARG A 82 0.82 2.96 6.51
N LEU A 83 0.52 4.16 6.02
CA LEU A 83 1.38 4.89 5.09
C LEU A 83 2.74 5.23 5.71
N GLU A 84 2.76 5.54 7.01
CA GLU A 84 3.97 5.71 7.79
C GLU A 84 4.79 4.42 7.85
N HIS A 85 4.15 3.29 8.16
CA HIS A 85 4.80 1.97 8.15
C HIS A 85 5.43 1.65 6.80
N LEU A 86 4.73 1.97 5.70
CA LEU A 86 5.22 1.79 4.33
C LEU A 86 6.28 2.81 3.91
N GLY A 87 6.54 3.85 4.72
CA GLY A 87 7.56 4.85 4.46
C GLY A 87 7.11 6.03 3.59
N TYR A 88 5.80 6.16 3.31
CA TYR A 88 5.25 7.34 2.62
C TYR A 88 5.13 8.54 3.56
N MET A 89 4.95 8.29 4.85
CA MET A 89 4.78 9.32 5.87
C MET A 89 5.75 9.12 7.03
N SER A 90 5.93 10.17 7.81
CA SER A 90 6.62 10.12 9.09
C SER A 90 5.90 11.03 10.09
N VAL A 91 5.86 10.62 11.36
CA VAL A 91 5.49 11.54 12.44
C VAL A 91 6.46 12.72 12.43
N THR A 92 5.94 13.94 12.50
CA THR A 92 6.78 15.14 12.48
C THR A 92 7.57 15.27 13.79
N GLU A 93 8.81 15.75 13.70
CA GLU A 93 9.65 15.95 14.88
C GLU A 93 9.24 17.18 15.70
N LYS A 94 8.48 18.10 15.08
CA LYS A 94 8.01 19.31 15.75
C LYS A 94 6.83 18.95 16.67
N PRO A 95 6.96 19.13 17.98
CA PRO A 95 5.86 18.84 18.88
C PRO A 95 4.69 19.79 18.59
N LEU A 96 3.49 19.23 18.55
CA LEU A 96 2.25 19.99 18.54
C LEU A 96 2.21 20.94 19.75
N PRO A 97 1.47 22.06 19.66
CA PRO A 97 1.14 22.87 20.83
C PRO A 97 0.64 22.00 21.99
N ASP A 98 1.04 22.32 23.23
CA ASP A 98 0.78 21.48 24.42
C ASP A 98 -0.71 21.11 24.58
N GLU A 99 -1.61 22.02 24.20
CA GLU A 99 -3.06 21.83 24.23
C GLU A 99 -3.60 20.80 23.23
N LEU A 100 -2.82 20.46 22.20
CA LEU A 100 -3.17 19.46 21.17
C LEU A 100 -2.42 18.13 21.36
N GLN A 101 -1.42 18.09 22.24
CA GLN A 101 -0.66 16.87 22.51
C GLN A 101 -1.57 15.78 23.10
N GLY A 102 -1.49 14.57 22.52
CA GLY A 102 -2.36 13.45 22.90
C GLY A 102 -3.77 13.49 22.29
N HIS A 103 -4.17 14.62 21.69
CA HIS A 103 -5.45 14.77 20.98
C HIS A 103 -5.32 14.61 19.47
N LEU A 104 -4.15 14.92 18.92
CA LEU A 104 -3.86 14.83 17.50
C LEU A 104 -2.50 14.13 17.28
N VAL A 105 -2.39 13.47 16.15
CA VAL A 105 -1.13 12.95 15.61
C VAL A 105 -0.82 13.72 14.34
N GLU A 106 0.38 14.30 14.29
CA GLU A 106 0.88 15.05 13.14
C GLU A 106 1.82 14.18 12.32
N ARG A 107 1.57 14.10 10.99
CA ARG A 107 2.43 13.41 10.04
C ARG A 107 2.73 14.30 8.84
N GLY A 108 3.95 14.18 8.33
CA GLY A 108 4.38 14.74 7.05
C GLY A 108 4.65 13.64 6.03
N LEU A 109 4.78 14.01 4.76
CA LEU A 109 5.25 13.10 3.71
C LEU A 109 6.78 13.00 3.75
N THR A 110 7.28 11.81 3.49
CA THR A 110 8.69 11.61 3.17
C THR A 110 8.95 11.97 1.70
N ASP A 111 10.20 12.05 1.27
CA ASP A 111 10.53 12.23 -0.16
C ASP A 111 9.93 11.11 -1.03
N TYR A 112 10.04 9.87 -0.55
CA TYR A 112 9.39 8.72 -1.16
C TYR A 112 7.86 8.87 -1.22
N GLY A 113 7.29 9.40 -0.14
CA GLY A 113 5.88 9.76 -0.03
C GLY A 113 5.44 10.73 -1.11
N ARG A 114 6.17 11.85 -1.25
CA ARG A 114 5.89 12.90 -2.24
C ARG A 114 5.86 12.35 -3.66
N GLU A 115 6.78 11.45 -3.99
CA GLU A 115 6.89 10.89 -5.34
C GLU A 115 5.77 9.90 -5.66
N HIS A 116 5.32 9.09 -4.69
CA HIS A 116 4.52 7.89 -4.99
C HIS A 116 3.15 7.82 -4.34
N ILE A 117 2.82 8.69 -3.37
CA ILE A 117 1.55 8.62 -2.65
C ILE A 117 0.34 8.87 -3.57
N ALA A 118 0.49 9.72 -4.59
CA ALA A 118 -0.57 10.02 -5.55
C ALA A 118 -1.00 8.76 -6.30
N ASP A 119 -0.02 8.01 -6.82
CA ASP A 119 -0.26 6.75 -7.55
C ASP A 119 -0.90 5.71 -6.63
N PHE A 120 -0.43 5.62 -5.38
CA PHE A 120 -1.03 4.76 -4.36
C PHE A 120 -2.51 5.07 -4.16
N VAL A 121 -2.86 6.32 -3.82
CA VAL A 121 -4.23 6.70 -3.48
C VAL A 121 -5.17 6.48 -4.67
N ILE A 122 -4.74 6.84 -5.88
CA ILE A 122 -5.52 6.66 -7.10
C ILE A 122 -5.73 5.17 -7.40
N ALA A 123 -4.66 4.36 -7.37
CA ALA A 123 -4.74 2.93 -7.66
C ALA A 123 -5.66 2.21 -6.68
N GLN A 124 -5.53 2.46 -5.37
CA GLN A 124 -6.35 1.80 -4.36
C GLN A 124 -7.82 2.25 -4.44
N ARG A 125 -8.07 3.51 -4.76
CA ARG A 125 -9.45 4.01 -4.93
C ARG A 125 -10.14 3.36 -6.12
N ILE A 126 -9.50 3.40 -7.30
CA ILE A 126 -10.06 2.80 -8.53
C ILE A 126 -10.31 1.31 -8.31
N GLN A 127 -9.34 0.59 -7.75
CA GLN A 127 -9.49 -0.84 -7.48
C GLN A 127 -10.69 -1.12 -6.58
N MET A 128 -10.80 -0.43 -5.45
CA MET A 128 -11.88 -0.72 -4.50
C MET A 128 -13.25 -0.27 -5.02
N GLU A 129 -13.32 0.76 -5.86
CA GLU A 129 -14.55 1.12 -6.58
C GLU A 129 -14.95 0.03 -7.59
N GLU A 130 -14.00 -0.52 -8.36
CA GLU A 130 -14.24 -1.63 -9.29
C GLU A 130 -14.68 -2.91 -8.59
N LEU A 131 -14.18 -3.13 -7.38
CA LEU A 131 -14.56 -4.26 -6.54
C LEU A 131 -15.82 -4.01 -5.71
N GLU A 132 -16.48 -2.85 -5.85
CA GLU A 132 -17.65 -2.44 -5.06
C GLU A 132 -17.41 -2.56 -3.54
N GLY A 133 -16.18 -2.28 -3.09
CA GLY A 133 -15.76 -2.43 -1.70
C GLY A 133 -15.46 -3.86 -1.27
N ASN A 134 -15.63 -4.87 -2.14
CA ASN A 134 -15.34 -6.27 -1.82
C ASN A 134 -13.83 -6.53 -1.73
N ARG A 135 -13.39 -7.01 -0.57
CA ARG A 135 -11.97 -7.28 -0.28
C ARG A 135 -11.52 -8.68 -0.69
N GLU A 136 -12.43 -9.64 -0.86
CA GLU A 136 -12.09 -11.06 -1.10
C GLU A 136 -11.15 -11.25 -2.29
N PRO A 137 -11.33 -10.59 -3.46
CA PRO A 137 -10.42 -10.74 -4.59
C PRO A 137 -8.99 -10.28 -4.27
N LEU A 138 -8.85 -9.26 -3.42
CA LEU A 138 -7.56 -8.74 -2.99
C LEU A 138 -6.91 -9.63 -1.93
N GLU A 139 -7.69 -10.22 -1.02
CA GLU A 139 -7.22 -11.21 -0.05
C GLU A 139 -6.66 -12.47 -0.75
N ASP A 140 -7.36 -12.96 -1.77
CA ASP A 140 -6.93 -14.07 -2.60
C ASP A 140 -5.64 -13.73 -3.36
N PHE A 141 -5.57 -12.53 -3.94
CA PHE A 141 -4.39 -12.05 -4.64
C PHE A 141 -3.18 -11.96 -3.72
N CYS A 142 -3.33 -11.34 -2.55
CA CYS A 142 -2.26 -11.19 -1.57
C CYS A 142 -1.78 -12.54 -1.04
N THR A 143 -2.69 -13.51 -0.88
CA THR A 143 -2.33 -14.89 -0.51
C THR A 143 -1.50 -15.56 -1.60
N LYS A 144 -1.87 -15.41 -2.88
CA LYS A 144 -1.09 -15.93 -4.01
C LYS A 144 0.29 -15.25 -4.11
N PHE A 145 0.35 -13.94 -3.90
CA PHE A 145 1.60 -13.20 -3.90
C PHE A 145 2.53 -13.63 -2.74
N ASP A 146 1.97 -13.82 -1.54
CA ASP A 146 2.72 -14.29 -0.36
C ASP A 146 3.32 -15.69 -0.58
N ASN A 147 2.69 -16.55 -1.40
CA ASN A 147 3.29 -17.84 -1.81
C ASN A 147 4.56 -17.67 -2.67
N LEU A 148 4.83 -16.48 -3.21
CA LEU A 148 6.05 -16.15 -3.94
C LEU A 148 7.12 -15.50 -3.08
N ARG A 149 6.87 -15.32 -1.78
CA ARG A 149 7.76 -14.59 -0.86
C ARG A 149 9.18 -15.14 -0.83
N GLU A 150 9.35 -16.46 -0.92
CA GLU A 150 10.68 -17.10 -0.98
C GLU A 150 11.47 -16.68 -2.23
N HIS A 151 10.78 -16.46 -3.36
CA HIS A 151 11.43 -15.94 -4.57
C HIS A 151 11.84 -14.48 -4.39
N HIS A 152 10.99 -13.65 -3.79
CA HIS A 152 11.26 -12.22 -3.64
C HIS A 152 12.35 -11.92 -2.61
N THR A 153 12.35 -12.65 -1.50
CA THR A 153 13.34 -12.46 -0.41
C THR A 153 14.77 -12.76 -0.86
N GLY A 154 14.95 -13.63 -1.86
CA GLY A 154 16.25 -13.93 -2.45
C GLY A 154 16.82 -12.86 -3.38
N PHE A 155 16.03 -11.86 -3.79
CA PHE A 155 16.48 -10.86 -4.76
C PHE A 155 17.40 -9.80 -4.16
N PRO A 156 18.33 -9.21 -4.93
CA PRO A 156 19.00 -7.97 -4.51
C PRO A 156 18.01 -6.78 -4.49
N LEU A 157 18.33 -5.71 -3.76
CA LEU A 157 17.43 -4.55 -3.63
C LEU A 157 17.15 -3.88 -4.98
N GLU A 158 18.17 -3.81 -5.83
CA GLU A 158 18.10 -3.25 -7.18
C GLU A 158 17.09 -4.01 -8.07
N ALA A 159 17.02 -5.33 -7.91
CA ALA A 159 16.04 -6.14 -8.61
C ALA A 159 14.62 -5.89 -8.08
N LEU A 160 14.44 -5.72 -6.76
CA LEU A 160 13.15 -5.34 -6.19
C LEU A 160 12.67 -3.98 -6.71
N HIS A 161 13.56 -2.99 -6.80
CA HIS A 161 13.24 -1.69 -7.42
C HIS A 161 12.89 -1.83 -8.91
N THR A 162 13.59 -2.69 -9.65
CA THR A 162 13.28 -2.95 -11.06
C THR A 162 11.92 -3.60 -11.23
N PHE A 163 11.57 -4.58 -10.40
CA PHE A 163 10.23 -5.17 -10.41
C PHE A 163 9.16 -4.12 -10.06
N ARG A 164 9.39 -3.33 -9.02
CA ARG A 164 8.49 -2.22 -8.66
C ARG A 164 8.24 -1.31 -9.87
N MET A 165 9.28 -0.85 -10.55
CA MET A 165 9.16 0.00 -11.75
C MET A 165 8.40 -0.70 -12.89
N PHE A 166 8.71 -1.97 -13.16
CA PHE A 166 8.02 -2.77 -14.17
C PHE A 166 6.51 -2.83 -13.93
N PHE A 167 6.09 -3.00 -12.67
CA PHE A 167 4.67 -3.04 -12.34
C PHE A 167 4.01 -1.65 -12.30
N SER A 168 4.78 -0.59 -12.00
CA SER A 168 4.28 0.78 -11.91
C SER A 168 4.02 1.45 -13.25
N ASP A 169 4.79 1.12 -14.30
CA ASP A 169 4.69 1.81 -15.58
C ASP A 169 4.36 0.85 -16.74
N PRO A 170 3.18 0.99 -17.37
CA PRO A 170 2.69 0.08 -18.40
C PRO A 170 3.49 0.13 -19.70
N ARG A 171 4.48 1.02 -19.81
CA ARG A 171 5.40 1.10 -20.96
C ARG A 171 6.57 0.13 -20.82
N TYR A 172 6.83 -0.42 -19.64
CA TYR A 172 7.89 -1.39 -19.42
C TYR A 172 7.38 -2.80 -19.73
N ASP A 173 7.47 -3.17 -21.00
CA ASP A 173 7.35 -4.56 -21.44
C ASP A 173 8.65 -5.30 -21.09
N PHE A 174 8.53 -6.56 -20.63
CA PHE A 174 9.69 -7.41 -20.35
C PHE A 174 9.75 -8.57 -21.35
N ASP A 175 10.76 -8.55 -22.22
CA ASP A 175 11.03 -9.65 -23.15
C ASP A 175 11.56 -10.87 -22.40
N LEU A 176 10.77 -11.95 -22.35
CA LEU A 176 11.20 -13.19 -21.71
C LEU A 176 12.17 -13.93 -22.64
N ASP A 177 13.46 -13.87 -22.31
CA ASP A 177 14.40 -14.83 -22.85
C ASP A 177 14.12 -16.24 -22.29
N GLN A 178 14.70 -17.28 -22.92
CA GLN A 178 14.47 -18.66 -22.45
C GLN A 178 14.95 -18.91 -21.01
N SER A 179 15.77 -18.03 -20.43
CA SER A 179 16.42 -18.20 -19.13
C SER A 179 15.63 -17.59 -17.96
N SER A 180 14.81 -16.55 -18.19
CA SER A 180 14.07 -15.80 -17.14
C SER A 180 12.65 -16.34 -16.86
N ASN A 181 12.37 -17.59 -17.23
CA ASN A 181 11.01 -18.04 -17.53
C ASN A 181 10.17 -18.46 -16.30
N TYR A 182 10.78 -18.87 -15.18
CA TYR A 182 10.01 -19.53 -14.11
C TYR A 182 9.15 -18.57 -13.29
N LEU A 183 9.71 -17.46 -12.78
CA LEU A 183 8.96 -16.52 -11.95
C LEU A 183 7.85 -15.82 -12.73
N PHE A 184 8.11 -15.40 -13.98
CA PHE A 184 7.07 -14.79 -14.81
C PHE A 184 5.95 -15.77 -15.18
N ARG A 185 6.24 -17.07 -15.33
CA ARG A 185 5.19 -18.09 -15.44
C ARG A 185 4.35 -18.20 -14.18
N LEU A 186 4.96 -18.16 -12.99
CA LEU A 186 4.23 -18.13 -11.73
C LEU A 186 3.36 -16.86 -11.62
N TYR A 187 3.91 -15.70 -11.98
CA TYR A 187 3.15 -14.45 -12.04
C TYR A 187 1.97 -14.55 -12.99
N LYS A 188 2.13 -15.17 -14.18
CA LYS A 188 1.02 -15.39 -15.11
C LYS A 188 -0.04 -16.31 -14.51
N MET A 189 0.36 -17.40 -13.86
CA MET A 189 -0.57 -18.31 -13.18
C MET A 189 -1.37 -17.62 -12.07
N PHE A 190 -0.79 -16.61 -11.42
CA PHE A 190 -1.45 -15.83 -10.37
C PHE A 190 -2.17 -14.58 -10.89
N GLY A 191 -2.17 -14.34 -12.20
CA GLY A 191 -2.81 -13.18 -12.82
C GLY A 191 -2.11 -11.85 -12.53
N ILE A 192 -0.84 -11.89 -12.11
CA ILE A 192 -0.01 -10.71 -11.83
C ILE A 192 0.51 -10.09 -13.13
N VAL A 193 0.83 -10.92 -14.11
CA VAL A 193 1.25 -10.50 -15.45
C VAL A 193 0.42 -11.22 -16.51
N GLU A 194 0.33 -10.60 -17.67
CA GLU A 194 -0.05 -11.22 -18.92
C GLU A 194 1.23 -11.53 -19.70
N ILE A 195 1.26 -12.65 -20.43
CA ILE A 195 2.39 -12.98 -21.33
C ILE A 195 1.81 -13.23 -22.71
N SER A 196 2.25 -12.44 -23.69
CA SER A 196 1.86 -12.56 -25.09
C SER A 196 2.41 -13.82 -25.75
N ASP A 197 1.93 -14.13 -26.96
CA ASP A 197 2.39 -15.29 -27.73
C ASP A 197 3.86 -15.13 -28.17
N GLU A 198 4.32 -13.89 -28.31
CA GLU A 198 5.71 -13.53 -28.61
C GLU A 198 6.64 -13.59 -27.39
N GLY A 199 6.12 -13.94 -26.20
CA GLY A 199 6.91 -14.06 -24.97
C GLY A 199 7.15 -12.73 -24.24
N VAL A 200 6.34 -11.70 -24.51
CA VAL A 200 6.43 -10.41 -23.81
C VAL A 200 5.57 -10.46 -22.57
N ALA A 201 6.17 -10.23 -21.40
CA ALA A 201 5.46 -10.09 -20.14
C ALA A 201 5.05 -8.64 -19.91
N ARG A 202 3.78 -8.44 -19.54
CA ARG A 202 3.19 -7.14 -19.17
C ARG A 202 2.49 -7.26 -17.83
N ALA A 203 2.57 -6.23 -17.00
CA ALA A 203 1.77 -6.19 -15.78
C ALA A 203 0.27 -6.25 -16.14
N SER A 204 -0.48 -7.13 -15.49
CA SER A 204 -1.94 -7.10 -15.62
C SER A 204 -2.48 -5.84 -14.91
N ARG A 205 -3.72 -5.43 -15.20
CA ARG A 205 -4.35 -4.29 -14.49
C ARG A 205 -4.28 -4.48 -12.96
N PHE A 206 -4.61 -5.67 -12.47
CA PHE A 206 -4.58 -6.00 -11.05
C PHE A 206 -3.15 -6.05 -10.51
N GLY A 207 -2.19 -6.53 -11.32
CA GLY A 207 -0.76 -6.47 -11.02
C GLY A 207 -0.28 -5.05 -10.81
N SER A 208 -0.53 -4.16 -11.77
CA SER A 208 -0.11 -2.75 -11.70
C SER A 208 -0.71 -1.98 -10.53
N MET A 209 -1.94 -2.30 -10.11
CA MET A 209 -2.60 -1.61 -9.00
C MET A 209 -2.12 -2.03 -7.61
N ASN A 210 -1.43 -3.18 -7.47
CA ASN A 210 -1.11 -3.76 -6.16
C ASN A 210 0.37 -4.09 -5.98
N VAL A 211 0.97 -4.71 -7.00
CA VAL A 211 2.30 -5.29 -6.88
C VAL A 211 3.39 -4.26 -6.60
N PRO A 212 3.38 -3.03 -7.16
CA PRO A 212 4.38 -2.03 -6.78
C PRO A 212 4.44 -1.82 -5.27
N PHE A 213 3.27 -1.75 -4.63
CA PHE A 213 3.17 -1.48 -3.20
C PHE A 213 3.46 -2.71 -2.32
N LEU A 214 3.19 -3.92 -2.84
CA LEU A 214 3.66 -5.14 -2.19
C LEU A 214 5.19 -5.25 -2.26
N PHE A 215 5.83 -4.72 -3.30
CA PHE A 215 7.29 -4.57 -3.34
C PHE A 215 7.79 -3.49 -2.37
N ASP A 216 7.04 -2.42 -2.15
CA ASP A 216 7.40 -1.40 -1.16
C ASP A 216 7.46 -1.96 0.26
N LEU A 217 6.55 -2.88 0.58
CA LEU A 217 6.57 -3.61 1.84
C LEU A 217 7.86 -4.45 1.99
N LEU A 218 8.26 -5.17 0.93
CA LEU A 218 9.50 -5.96 0.90
C LEU A 218 10.76 -5.09 0.94
N LEU A 219 10.75 -3.94 0.25
CA LEU A 219 11.83 -2.96 0.27
C LEU A 219 11.97 -2.35 1.67
N LYS A 220 10.85 -2.02 2.32
CA LYS A 220 10.83 -1.51 3.70
C LYS A 220 11.35 -2.52 4.70
N GLU A 221 10.91 -3.78 4.64
CA GLU A 221 11.44 -4.88 5.47
C GLU A 221 12.96 -4.98 5.42
N ARG A 222 13.54 -4.65 4.26
CA ARG A 222 14.98 -4.73 4.02
C ARG A 222 15.71 -3.39 4.22
N GLY A 223 15.02 -2.38 4.74
CA GLY A 223 15.59 -1.07 5.05
C GLY A 223 15.93 -0.21 3.83
N ALA A 224 15.37 -0.51 2.65
CA ALA A 224 15.71 0.16 1.40
C ALA A 224 15.00 1.52 1.24
N THR A 225 13.79 1.68 1.79
CA THR A 225 13.02 2.93 1.71
C THR A 225 13.53 4.04 2.64
N VAL A 226 14.69 3.86 3.30
CA VAL A 226 15.25 4.81 4.29
C VAL A 226 16.62 5.35 3.85
N ARG A 227 16.93 5.40 2.55
CA ARG A 227 18.19 6.01 2.09
C ARG A 227 18.01 6.87 0.87
N HIS A 228 17.77 8.16 1.11
CA HIS A 228 18.44 9.23 0.39
C HIS A 228 18.82 10.34 1.38
#